data_AF-A0A2E7XKH7-F1
#
_entry.id   AF-A0A2E7XKH7-F1
#
_cell.length_a   1.000
_cell.length_b   1.000
_cell.length_c   1.000
_cell.angle_alpha   90.00
_cell.angle_beta   90.00
_cell.angle_gamma   90.00
#
_symmetry.space_group_name_H-M   'P 1'
#
loop_
_entity.id
_entity.type
_entity.pdbx_description
1 polymer ?
#
loop_
_entity_poly.entity_id
_entity_poly.type
_entity_poly.pdbx_seq_one_letter_code
_entity_poly.pdbx_strand_id
1 'polypeptide(L)'
;MSASPGKLYLLHCSGCHLPDGRGVPPEVPTVRDELGRLIQIPGGRDYIIRVPGASQAQVTDKELAEVLNYMLTEFNRETLGSDFEPLKEEEVMVSRPNILADPIKYREMLWQSYKQ
;
A
#
# COMPACT_ATOMS: atom_id res chain seq x y z
N MET A 1 -2.41 -23.70 -0.21
CA MET A 1 -3.58 -22.81 -0.47
C MET A 1 -3.18 -21.42 -0.02
N SER A 2 -3.23 -20.42 -0.91
CA SER A 2 -2.96 -19.02 -0.51
C SER A 2 -4.06 -18.56 0.46
N ALA A 3 -3.71 -17.73 1.44
CA ALA A 3 -4.71 -17.10 2.31
C ALA A 3 -5.56 -16.11 1.49
N SER A 4 -6.79 -15.82 1.93
CA SER A 4 -7.57 -14.76 1.29
C SER A 4 -6.93 -13.39 1.55
N PRO A 5 -7.09 -12.40 0.66
CA PRO A 5 -6.51 -11.06 0.83
C PRO A 5 -6.91 -10.37 2.16
N GLY A 6 -8.17 -10.50 2.58
CA GLY A 6 -8.61 -10.00 3.88
C GLY A 6 -7.96 -10.72 5.06
N LYS A 7 -7.69 -12.02 4.94
CA LYS A 7 -6.93 -12.78 5.96
C LYS A 7 -5.46 -12.36 5.98
N LEU A 8 -4.85 -12.10 4.83
CA LEU A 8 -3.49 -11.55 4.76
C LEU A 8 -3.43 -10.19 5.48
N TYR A 9 -4.42 -9.32 5.26
CA TYR A 9 -4.52 -8.04 5.96
C TYR A 9 -4.61 -8.23 7.49
N LEU A 10 -5.52 -9.10 7.94
CA LEU A 10 -5.69 -9.38 9.36
C LEU A 10 -4.40 -9.91 10.01
N LEU A 11 -3.68 -10.82 9.35
CA LEU A 11 -2.49 -11.46 9.90
C LEU A 11 -1.23 -10.59 9.84
N HIS A 12 -1.07 -9.78 8.79
CA HIS A 12 0.20 -9.11 8.50
C HIS A 12 0.15 -7.58 8.62
N CYS A 13 -1.03 -6.97 8.58
CA CYS A 13 -1.16 -5.50 8.52
C CYS A 13 -2.00 -4.93 9.68
N SER A 14 -3.07 -5.61 10.07
CA SER A 14 -4.06 -5.10 11.03
C SER A 14 -3.50 -4.88 12.44
N GLY A 15 -2.41 -5.55 12.80
CA GLY A 15 -1.75 -5.34 14.09
C GLY A 15 -1.27 -3.89 14.28
N CYS A 16 -0.86 -3.22 13.19
CA CYS A 16 -0.47 -1.82 13.21
C CYS A 16 -1.60 -0.92 12.67
N HIS A 17 -2.16 -1.25 11.50
CA HIS A 17 -3.14 -0.40 10.81
C HIS A 17 -4.58 -0.52 11.35
N LEU A 18 -4.79 -1.39 12.36
CA LEU A 18 -6.06 -1.78 12.93
C LEU A 18 -6.96 -2.57 11.95
N PRO A 19 -7.88 -3.42 12.42
CA PRO A 19 -8.74 -4.23 11.55
C PRO A 19 -9.55 -3.41 10.55
N ASP A 20 -9.83 -2.16 10.88
CA ASP A 20 -10.64 -1.27 10.08
C ASP A 20 -9.79 -0.31 9.22
N GLY A 21 -8.46 -0.28 9.36
CA GLY A 21 -7.57 0.53 8.52
C GLY A 21 -7.37 1.98 8.95
N ARG A 22 -7.91 2.39 10.11
CA ARG A 22 -7.76 3.76 10.60
C ARG A 22 -6.33 4.07 11.10
N GLY A 23 -5.53 3.05 11.41
CA GLY A 23 -4.19 3.21 11.97
C GLY A 23 -4.17 3.92 13.33
N VAL A 24 -3.00 4.43 13.71
CA VAL A 24 -2.78 5.22 14.93
C VAL A 24 -1.85 6.39 14.56
N PRO A 25 -2.38 7.47 13.96
CA PRO A 25 -1.55 8.58 13.51
C PRO A 25 -0.98 9.42 14.68
N PRO A 26 0.24 9.98 14.54
CA PRO A 26 1.07 9.97 13.33
C PRO A 26 1.95 8.72 13.17
N GLU A 27 2.08 7.87 14.21
CA GLU A 27 3.05 6.78 14.26
C GLU A 27 2.76 5.69 13.21
N VAL A 28 1.48 5.32 13.07
CA VAL A 28 1.01 4.39 12.04
C VAL A 28 -0.04 5.10 11.18
N PRO A 29 0.25 5.35 9.89
CA PRO A 29 -0.67 6.10 9.06
C PRO A 29 -1.97 5.32 8.83
N THR A 30 -3.06 6.05 8.61
CA THR A 30 -4.28 5.46 8.06
C THR A 30 -4.00 4.92 6.66
N VAL A 31 -4.68 3.83 6.32
CA VAL A 31 -4.67 3.24 4.97
C VAL A 31 -6.00 3.47 4.24
N ARG A 32 -6.84 4.34 4.78
CA ARG A 32 -8.13 4.75 4.20
C ARG A 32 -7.98 6.03 3.38
N ASP A 33 -8.85 6.17 2.39
CA ASP A 33 -9.03 7.34 1.53
C ASP A 33 -7.79 7.83 0.75
N GLU A 34 -6.70 8.19 1.40
CA GLU A 34 -5.54 8.79 0.73
C GLU A 34 -4.78 7.81 -0.16
N LEU A 35 -4.81 6.50 0.13
CA LEU A 35 -4.04 5.51 -0.65
C LEU A 35 -4.57 5.40 -2.07
N GLY A 36 -5.90 5.50 -2.27
CA GLY A 36 -6.49 5.44 -3.60
C GLY A 36 -6.02 6.59 -4.50
N ARG A 37 -5.88 7.80 -3.95
CA ARG A 37 -5.28 8.95 -4.66
C ARG A 37 -3.78 8.78 -4.85
N LEU A 38 -3.08 8.30 -3.82
CA LEU A 38 -1.63 8.17 -3.83
C LEU A 38 -1.16 7.28 -4.99
N ILE A 39 -1.81 6.16 -5.24
CA ILE A 39 -1.41 5.23 -6.32
C ILE A 39 -1.63 5.78 -7.73
N GLN A 40 -2.38 6.87 -7.89
CA GLN A 40 -2.57 7.55 -9.17
C GLN A 40 -1.44 8.53 -9.48
N ILE A 41 -0.61 8.87 -8.49
CA ILE A 41 0.56 9.72 -8.66
C ILE A 41 1.67 8.89 -9.31
N PRO A 42 2.42 9.43 -10.29
CA PRO A 42 3.64 8.79 -10.79
C PRO A 42 4.57 8.40 -9.63
N GLY A 43 4.85 7.10 -9.48
CA GLY A 43 5.65 6.54 -8.39
C GLY A 43 4.88 6.15 -7.11
N GLY A 44 3.58 6.44 -7.03
CA GLY A 44 2.76 6.09 -5.86
C GLY A 44 2.54 4.58 -5.68
N ARG A 45 2.33 3.85 -6.78
CA ARG A 45 2.24 2.38 -6.78
C ARG A 45 3.52 1.73 -6.22
N ASP A 46 4.66 2.16 -6.74
CA ASP A 46 5.98 1.72 -6.29
C ASP A 46 6.22 2.04 -4.80
N TYR A 47 5.82 3.23 -4.36
CA TYR A 47 5.99 3.65 -2.97
C TYR A 47 5.27 2.72 -1.98
N ILE A 48 3.98 2.42 -2.19
CA ILE A 48 3.22 1.59 -1.22
C ILE A 48 3.76 0.16 -1.10
N ILE A 49 4.41 -0.35 -2.14
CA ILE A 49 5.11 -1.65 -2.11
C ILE A 49 6.37 -1.57 -1.25
N ARG A 50 7.10 -0.45 -1.35
CA ARG A 50 8.43 -0.28 -0.76
C ARG A 50 8.42 0.21 0.68
N VAL A 51 7.30 0.72 1.19
CA VAL A 51 7.15 1.11 2.61
C VAL A 51 7.71 -0.01 3.49
N PRO A 52 8.60 0.26 4.46
CA PRO A 52 9.31 -0.79 5.20
C PRO A 52 8.41 -1.86 5.82
N GLY A 53 7.24 -1.48 6.35
CA GLY A 53 6.26 -2.44 6.88
C GLY A 53 5.66 -3.38 5.82
N ALA A 54 5.53 -2.93 4.57
CA ALA A 54 5.04 -3.73 3.46
C ALA A 54 6.15 -4.57 2.83
N SER A 55 7.29 -3.95 2.48
CA SER A 55 8.39 -4.62 1.79
C SER A 55 9.03 -5.73 2.64
N GLN A 56 8.99 -5.61 3.97
CA GLN A 56 9.56 -6.58 4.90
C GLN A 56 8.52 -7.57 5.47
N ALA A 57 7.25 -7.49 5.04
CA ALA A 57 6.21 -8.40 5.51
C ALA A 57 6.55 -9.86 5.15
N GLN A 58 6.22 -10.81 6.04
CA GLN A 58 6.49 -12.24 5.83
C GLN A 58 5.45 -12.90 4.90
N VAL A 59 5.39 -12.39 3.67
CA VAL A 59 4.48 -12.83 2.59
C VAL A 59 5.25 -12.88 1.27
N THR A 60 4.79 -13.71 0.35
CA THR A 60 5.29 -13.74 -1.04
C THR A 60 4.96 -12.44 -1.80
N ASP A 61 5.61 -12.19 -2.94
CA ASP A 61 5.31 -11.01 -3.77
C ASP A 61 3.88 -11.02 -4.29
N LYS A 62 3.37 -12.21 -4.63
CA LYS A 62 1.96 -12.42 -4.97
C LYS A 62 1.01 -12.05 -3.83
N GLU A 63 1.26 -12.57 -2.64
CA GLU A 63 0.44 -12.28 -1.46
C GLU A 63 0.52 -10.79 -1.07
N LEU A 64 1.68 -10.15 -1.26
CA LEU A 64 1.83 -8.72 -1.05
C LEU A 64 0.98 -7.91 -2.05
N ALA A 65 0.99 -8.29 -3.34
CA ALA A 65 0.10 -7.68 -4.33
C ALA A 65 -1.38 -7.87 -3.95
N GLU A 66 -1.76 -9.09 -3.55
CA GLU A 66 -3.12 -9.43 -3.13
C GLU A 66 -3.60 -8.58 -1.94
N VAL A 67 -2.79 -8.45 -0.88
CA VAL A 67 -3.17 -7.67 0.32
C VAL A 67 -3.19 -6.17 0.06
N LEU A 68 -2.27 -5.64 -0.74
CA LEU A 68 -2.28 -4.21 -1.11
C LEU A 68 -3.51 -3.88 -1.96
N ASN A 69 -3.87 -4.75 -2.91
CA ASN A 69 -5.11 -4.60 -3.69
C ASN A 69 -6.36 -4.68 -2.82
N TYR A 70 -6.38 -5.55 -1.80
CA TYR A 70 -7.45 -5.58 -0.81
C TYR A 70 -7.56 -4.26 -0.05
N MET A 71 -6.45 -3.71 0.45
CA MET A 71 -6.47 -2.41 1.15
C MET A 71 -7.00 -1.28 0.25
N LEU A 72 -6.59 -1.26 -1.02
CA LEU A 72 -7.06 -0.28 -2.01
C LEU A 72 -8.56 -0.40 -2.27
N THR A 73 -9.08 -1.62 -2.44
CA THR A 73 -10.49 -1.83 -2.79
C THR A 73 -11.44 -1.78 -1.59
N GLU A 74 -10.98 -2.16 -0.41
CA GLU A 74 -11.78 -2.16 0.82
C GLU A 74 -11.83 -0.78 1.47
N PHE A 75 -10.70 -0.09 1.56
CA PHE A 75 -10.57 1.14 2.35
C PHE A 75 -10.49 2.42 1.51
N ASN A 76 -10.36 2.32 0.18
CA ASN A 76 -10.10 3.47 -0.68
C ASN A 76 -11.02 3.54 -1.91
N ARG A 77 -12.11 2.77 -1.94
CA ARG A 77 -13.00 2.66 -3.12
C ARG A 77 -13.46 4.01 -3.67
N GLU A 78 -13.85 4.95 -2.81
CA GLU A 78 -14.32 6.29 -3.20
C GLU A 78 -13.24 7.18 -3.82
N THR A 79 -11.98 6.84 -3.62
CA THR A 79 -10.82 7.60 -4.09
C THR A 79 -10.03 6.88 -5.17
N LEU A 80 -10.40 5.65 -5.48
CA LEU A 80 -9.77 4.84 -6.50
C LEU A 80 -10.18 5.36 -7.88
N GLY A 81 -9.22 5.52 -8.78
CA GLY A 81 -9.50 5.92 -10.16
C GLY A 81 -10.41 4.91 -10.87
N SER A 82 -11.24 5.37 -11.80
CA SER A 82 -12.09 4.49 -12.63
C SER A 82 -11.28 3.56 -13.54
N ASP A 83 -10.04 3.94 -13.82
CA ASP A 83 -9.02 3.23 -14.59
C ASP A 83 -8.08 2.41 -13.70
N PHE A 84 -8.48 2.14 -12.44
CA PHE A 84 -7.67 1.37 -11.52
C PHE A 84 -7.39 -0.04 -12.06
N GLU A 85 -6.10 -0.32 -12.22
CA GLU A 85 -5.57 -1.65 -12.47
C GLU A 85 -4.95 -2.22 -11.18
N PRO A 86 -5.33 -3.43 -10.76
CA PRO A 86 -4.70 -4.10 -9.62
C PRO A 86 -3.18 -4.17 -9.74
N LEU A 87 -2.48 -4.05 -8.61
CA LEU A 87 -1.05 -4.32 -8.52
C LEU A 87 -0.77 -5.77 -8.93
N LYS A 88 0.24 -5.94 -9.78
CA LYS A 88 0.68 -7.24 -10.26
C LYS A 88 1.85 -7.76 -9.42
N GLU A 89 2.02 -9.08 -9.40
CA GLU A 89 3.15 -9.73 -8.73
C GLU A 89 4.49 -9.23 -9.28
N GLU A 90 4.58 -8.98 -10.60
CA GLU A 90 5.79 -8.49 -11.24
C GLU A 90 6.15 -7.07 -10.80
N GLU A 91 5.15 -6.19 -10.59
CA GLU A 91 5.37 -4.85 -10.04
C GLU A 91 5.97 -4.94 -8.64
N VAL A 92 5.45 -5.87 -7.83
CA VAL A 92 5.95 -6.10 -6.47
C VAL A 92 7.38 -6.66 -6.50
N MET A 93 7.62 -7.71 -7.27
CA MET A 93 8.93 -8.35 -7.39
C MET A 93 10.02 -7.35 -7.79
N VAL A 94 9.74 -6.43 -8.70
CA VAL A 94 10.69 -5.40 -9.14
C VAL A 94 10.88 -4.32 -8.08
N SER A 95 9.80 -3.86 -7.44
CA SER A 95 9.83 -2.69 -6.55
C SER A 95 10.34 -3.03 -5.15
N ARG A 96 9.88 -4.16 -4.59
CA ARG A 96 10.11 -4.60 -3.21
C ARG A 96 11.59 -4.63 -2.75
N PRO A 97 12.58 -5.07 -3.54
CA PRO A 97 13.98 -5.04 -3.11
C PRO A 97 14.58 -3.63 -3.02
N ASN A 98 13.93 -2.61 -3.59
CA ASN A 98 14.45 -1.24 -3.60
C ASN A 98 14.08 -0.51 -2.30
N ILE A 99 15.02 -0.51 -1.34
CA ILE A 99 14.79 0.12 -0.04
C ILE A 99 14.46 1.62 -0.18
N LEU A 100 13.42 2.07 0.55
CA LEU A 100 13.17 3.49 0.77
C LEU A 100 13.96 3.94 2.00
N ALA A 101 15.06 4.68 1.77
CA ALA A 101 15.90 5.20 2.85
C ALA A 101 15.16 6.20 3.76
N ASP A 102 14.26 6.99 3.18
CA ASP A 102 13.40 7.93 3.90
C ASP A 102 11.98 7.89 3.30
N PRO A 103 11.10 7.00 3.81
CA PRO A 103 9.74 6.85 3.29
C PRO A 103 8.89 8.11 3.47
N ILE A 104 9.09 8.86 4.56
CA ILE A 104 8.30 10.05 4.86
C ILE A 104 8.62 11.14 3.84
N LYS A 105 9.91 11.43 3.63
CA LYS A 105 10.35 12.39 2.62
C LYS A 105 9.91 11.98 1.22
N TYR A 106 9.95 10.68 0.89
CA TYR A 106 9.48 10.19 -0.41
C TYR A 106 7.98 10.43 -0.60
N ARG A 107 7.17 10.13 0.42
CA ARG A 107 5.73 10.40 0.40
C ARG A 107 5.42 11.89 0.23
N GLU A 108 6.14 12.75 0.93
CA GLU A 108 6.01 14.21 0.77
C GLU A 108 6.31 14.64 -0.67
N MET A 109 7.40 14.14 -1.27
CA MET A 109 7.76 14.42 -2.65
C MET A 109 6.67 13.98 -3.64
N LEU A 110 6.06 12.81 -3.44
CA LEU A 110 4.91 12.35 -4.24
C LEU A 110 3.71 13.31 -4.13
N TRP A 111 3.38 13.78 -2.93
CA TRP A 111 2.25 14.70 -2.79
C TRP A 111 2.51 16.08 -3.39
N GLN A 112 3.75 16.55 -3.39
CA GLN A 112 4.10 17.80 -4.07
C GLN A 112 3.94 17.68 -5.59
N SER A 113 4.22 16.52 -6.19
CA SER A 113 4.02 16.32 -7.63
C SER A 113 2.54 16.22 -8.02
N TYR A 114 1.65 15.83 -7.10
CA TYR A 114 0.20 15.78 -7.34
C TYR A 114 -0.51 17.14 -7.32
N LYS A 115 0.01 18.13 -6.59
CA LYS A 115 -0.62 19.45 -6.44
C LYS A 115 -0.40 20.38 -7.64
N GLN A 116 0.35 19.94 -8.65
CA GLN A 116 0.64 20.68 -9.88
C GLN A 116 -0.28 20.22 -11.01
#